data_AF-A0A0E9M2L1-F1
#
_entry.id   AF-A0A0E9M2L1-F1
#
_cell.length_a   1.000
_cell.length_b   1.000
_cell.length_c   1.000
_cell.angle_alpha   90.00
_cell.angle_beta   90.00
_cell.angle_gamma   90.00
#
_symmetry.space_group_name_H-M   'P 1'
#
loop_
_entity.id
_entity.type
_entity.pdbx_description
1 polymer ?
#
loop_
_entity_poly.entity_id
_entity_poly.type
_entity_poly.pdbx_seq_one_letter_code
_entity_poly.pdbx_strand_id
1 'polypeptide(L)'
;MKTWLQPFQAFLRQLGEVAGLSHFPMHIEVRVDQNQRIVPIEVNPMRFAGWCVTDLAWYAYGINVYECFFEQTEPDWPNILKSSNSDIYSMVVADLPKDIPADDIEAIDYERFQAHFEDPLELRKIDYKKHGVFAFQYARTSRHNQKLLEDILQSDLKEFLILK
;
A
#
# COMPACT_ATOMS: atom_id res chain seq x y z
N MET A 1 9.84 -9.34 3.26
CA MET A 1 9.63 -9.31 4.72
C MET A 1 10.66 -10.13 5.52
N LYS A 2 10.91 -11.42 5.20
CA LYS A 2 11.81 -12.30 5.98
C LYS A 2 13.19 -11.70 6.33
N THR A 3 13.85 -11.03 5.38
CA THR A 3 15.15 -10.40 5.60
C THR A 3 15.10 -9.18 6.53
N TRP A 4 14.00 -8.42 6.51
CA TRP A 4 13.92 -7.10 7.12
C TRP A 4 13.08 -7.02 8.39
N LEU A 5 12.33 -8.08 8.75
CA LEU A 5 11.49 -8.10 9.94
C LEU A 5 12.28 -7.76 11.22
N GLN A 6 13.35 -8.51 11.49
CA GLN A 6 14.18 -8.30 12.70
C GLN A 6 14.87 -6.92 12.71
N PRO A 7 15.52 -6.46 11.63
CA PRO A 7 16.06 -5.10 11.54
C PRO A 7 15.01 -4.01 11.82
N PHE A 8 13.82 -4.10 11.21
CA PHE A 8 12.78 -3.10 11.44
C PHE A 8 12.23 -3.15 12.87
N GLN A 9 12.02 -4.33 13.46
CA GLN A 9 11.61 -4.44 14.86
C GLN A 9 12.65 -3.86 15.83
N ALA A 10 13.95 -4.07 15.58
CA ALA A 10 15.02 -3.49 16.38
C ALA A 10 15.04 -1.96 16.26
N PHE A 11 14.93 -1.44 15.04
CA PHE A 11 14.84 0.00 14.78
C PHE A 11 13.64 0.65 15.49
N LEU A 12 12.46 0.03 15.39
CA LEU A 12 11.23 0.54 16.03
C LEU A 12 11.32 0.54 17.56
N ARG A 13 11.94 -0.48 18.15
CA ARG A 13 12.20 -0.51 19.60
C ARG A 13 13.12 0.63 20.04
N GLN A 14 14.24 0.82 19.34
CA GLN A 14 15.16 1.92 19.63
C GLN A 14 14.48 3.29 19.48
N LEU A 15 13.66 3.47 18.44
CA LEU A 15 12.90 4.71 18.24
C LEU A 15 11.95 4.96 19.41
N GLY A 16 11.21 3.94 19.86
CA GLY A 16 10.31 4.03 21.01
C GLY A 16 11.06 4.38 22.31
N GLU A 17 12.20 3.73 22.57
CA GLU A 17 13.05 4.01 23.73
C GLU A 17 13.56 5.46 23.75
N VAL A 18 14.08 5.95 22.62
CA VAL A 18 14.61 7.32 22.51
C VAL A 18 13.51 8.36 22.63
N ALA A 19 12.33 8.09 22.06
CA ALA A 19 11.20 9.02 22.09
C ALA A 19 10.37 8.94 23.39
N GLY A 20 10.60 7.93 24.23
CA GLY A 20 9.75 7.65 25.39
C GLY A 20 8.31 7.26 25.01
N LEU A 21 8.13 6.64 23.84
CA LEU A 21 6.82 6.28 23.30
C LEU A 21 6.63 4.76 23.29
N SER A 22 5.43 4.30 23.63
CA SER A 22 5.05 2.88 23.59
C SER A 22 3.54 2.73 23.38
N HIS A 23 3.11 1.56 22.88
CA HIS A 23 1.70 1.17 22.76
C HIS A 23 0.82 2.13 21.94
N PHE A 24 1.28 2.58 20.78
CA PHE A 24 0.51 3.47 19.90
C PHE A 24 0.64 3.03 18.42
N PRO A 25 -0.35 3.31 17.56
CA PRO A 25 -0.26 3.02 16.15
C PRO A 25 0.60 4.10 15.47
N MET A 26 1.37 3.71 14.46
CA MET A 26 2.27 4.61 13.76
C MET A 26 2.33 4.28 12.28
N HIS A 27 2.37 5.32 11.45
CA HIS A 27 2.80 5.23 10.06
C HIS A 27 4.25 5.71 9.96
N ILE A 28 5.11 4.93 9.33
CA ILE A 28 6.52 5.27 9.19
C ILE A 28 7.00 4.97 7.77
N GLU A 29 7.76 5.91 7.22
CA GLU A 29 8.44 5.79 5.94
C GLU A 29 9.94 5.76 6.17
N VAL A 30 10.62 4.77 5.60
CA VAL A 30 12.06 4.57 5.76
C VAL A 30 12.71 4.30 4.42
N ARG A 31 13.99 4.67 4.31
CA ARG A 31 14.89 4.22 3.26
C ARG A 31 15.94 3.29 3.84
N VAL A 32 16.21 2.19 3.16
CA VAL A 32 17.39 1.38 3.43
C VAL A 32 18.47 1.81 2.45
N ASP A 33 19.61 2.27 2.96
CA ASP A 33 20.75 2.65 2.12
C ASP A 33 21.58 1.44 1.64
N GLN A 34 22.56 1.70 0.77
CA GLN A 34 23.49 0.68 0.26
C GLN A 34 24.32 -0.03 1.34
N ASN A 35 24.44 0.55 2.53
CA ASN A 35 25.13 -0.02 3.68
C ASN A 35 24.16 -0.73 4.64
N GLN A 36 22.92 -1.02 4.19
CA GLN A 36 21.85 -1.63 4.98
C GLN A 36 21.42 -0.82 6.21
N ARG A 37 21.68 0.49 6.23
CA ARG A 37 21.22 1.37 7.30
C ARG A 37 19.79 1.79 7.04
N ILE A 38 18.94 1.64 8.06
CA ILE A 38 17.56 2.13 8.05
C ILE A 38 17.60 3.63 8.39
N VAL A 39 17.17 4.46 7.45
CA VAL A 39 17.09 5.91 7.59
C VAL A 39 15.61 6.32 7.57
N PRO A 40 15.07 6.87 8.67
CA PRO A 40 13.70 7.37 8.67
C PRO A 40 13.57 8.57 7.74
N ILE A 41 12.50 8.58 6.94
CA ILE A 41 12.08 9.71 6.11
C ILE A 41 11.01 10.50 6.86
N GLU A 42 9.99 9.80 7.33
CA GLU A 42 8.83 10.38 8.02
C GLU A 42 8.32 9.43 9.09
N VAL A 43 7.95 9.96 10.26
CA VAL A 43 7.40 9.20 11.39
C VAL A 43 6.16 9.92 11.90
N ASN A 44 4.99 9.30 11.76
CA ASN A 44 3.73 9.87 12.19
C ASN A 44 3.07 9.02 13.29
N PRO A 45 3.07 9.49 14.55
CA PRO A 45 2.43 8.76 15.63
C PRO A 45 0.91 8.91 15.60
N MET A 46 0.24 7.99 16.31
CA MET A 46 -1.21 7.97 16.54
C MET A 46 -2.06 7.88 15.27
N ARG A 47 -1.51 7.32 14.19
CA ARG A 47 -2.28 7.05 12.98
C ARG A 47 -1.86 5.76 12.29
N PHE A 48 -2.83 5.14 11.64
CA PHE A 48 -2.59 4.15 10.59
C PHE A 48 -2.23 4.85 9.29
N ALA A 49 -1.79 4.08 8.30
CA ALA A 49 -1.50 4.61 6.99
C ALA A 49 -2.82 5.08 6.34
N GLY A 50 -2.81 6.29 5.78
CA GLY A 50 -3.99 6.90 5.18
C GLY A 50 -4.47 6.12 3.95
N TRP A 51 -5.67 6.47 3.46
CA TRP A 51 -6.25 5.89 2.24
C TRP A 51 -6.26 4.36 2.22
N CYS A 52 -6.44 3.75 3.40
CA CYS A 52 -6.48 2.31 3.61
C CYS A 52 -5.21 1.55 3.17
N VAL A 53 -4.06 2.22 3.04
CA VAL A 53 -2.77 1.54 2.76
C VAL A 53 -2.47 0.47 3.81
N THR A 54 -2.92 0.67 5.06
CA THR A 54 -2.79 -0.31 6.15
C THR A 54 -3.37 -1.67 5.81
N ASP A 55 -4.43 -1.72 4.99
CA ASP A 55 -5.10 -2.96 4.61
C ASP A 55 -4.24 -3.82 3.67
N LEU A 56 -3.16 -3.28 3.10
CA LEU A 56 -2.21 -4.06 2.29
C LEU A 56 -1.62 -5.25 3.06
N ALA A 57 -1.48 -5.14 4.38
CA ALA A 57 -1.03 -6.24 5.23
C ALA A 57 -2.00 -7.43 5.25
N TRP A 58 -3.30 -7.18 5.10
CA TRP A 58 -4.32 -8.23 4.99
C TRP A 58 -4.14 -9.02 3.70
N TYR A 59 -4.03 -8.34 2.56
CA TYR A 59 -3.86 -9.02 1.27
C TYR A 59 -2.51 -9.75 1.17
N ALA A 60 -1.43 -9.15 1.69
CA ALA A 60 -0.10 -9.74 1.60
C ALA A 60 0.12 -10.91 2.58
N TYR A 61 -0.46 -10.84 3.78
CA TYR A 61 -0.10 -11.72 4.89
C TYR A 61 -1.28 -12.21 5.76
N GLY A 62 -2.52 -11.82 5.44
CA GLY A 62 -3.69 -12.12 6.27
C GLY A 62 -3.69 -11.38 7.62
N ILE A 63 -2.95 -10.29 7.74
CA ILE A 63 -2.80 -9.54 8.99
C ILE A 63 -3.83 -8.42 9.06
N ASN A 64 -4.72 -8.48 10.05
CA ASN A 64 -5.57 -7.35 10.42
C ASN A 64 -4.84 -6.46 11.43
N VAL A 65 -4.21 -5.40 10.94
CA VAL A 65 -3.37 -4.51 11.77
C VAL A 65 -4.20 -3.78 12.83
N TYR A 66 -5.46 -3.45 12.55
CA TYR A 66 -6.34 -2.78 13.51
C TYR A 66 -6.68 -3.71 14.67
N GLU A 67 -7.04 -4.96 14.37
CA GLU A 67 -7.30 -5.98 15.39
C GLU A 67 -6.07 -6.27 16.23
N CYS A 68 -4.90 -6.46 15.60
CA CYS A 68 -3.63 -6.59 16.33
C CYS A 68 -3.39 -5.42 17.29
N PHE A 69 -3.67 -4.20 16.85
CA PHE A 69 -3.53 -3.02 17.69
C PHE A 69 -4.55 -2.99 18.83
N PHE A 70 -5.85 -3.16 18.57
CA PHE A 70 -6.88 -3.05 19.61
C PHE A 70 -6.83 -4.20 20.62
N GLU A 71 -6.54 -5.42 20.15
CA GLU A 71 -6.46 -6.61 20.99
C GLU A 71 -5.05 -6.84 21.58
N GLN A 72 -4.09 -5.96 21.26
CA GLN A 72 -2.70 -6.05 21.73
C GLN A 72 -2.06 -7.41 21.39
N THR A 73 -2.31 -7.90 20.18
CA THR A 73 -1.74 -9.16 19.67
C THR A 73 -0.66 -8.91 18.63
N GLU A 74 0.25 -9.87 18.49
CA GLU A 74 1.30 -9.83 17.47
C GLU A 74 1.00 -10.84 16.34
N PRO A 75 1.35 -10.53 15.08
CA PRO A 75 1.25 -11.51 14.00
C PRO A 75 2.15 -12.72 14.26
N ASP A 76 1.67 -13.92 13.93
CA ASP A 76 2.46 -15.17 13.95
C ASP A 76 3.45 -15.17 12.77
N TRP A 77 4.51 -14.38 12.89
CA TRP A 77 5.56 -14.27 11.88
C TRP A 77 6.20 -15.62 11.52
N PRO A 78 6.51 -16.52 12.48
CA PRO A 78 7.00 -17.85 12.15
C PRO A 78 6.11 -18.60 11.18
N ASN A 79 4.78 -18.55 11.34
CA ASN A 79 3.84 -19.21 10.44
C ASN A 79 3.64 -18.46 9.12
N ILE A 80 3.45 -17.15 9.18
CA ILE A 80 3.22 -16.27 8.01
C ILE A 80 4.40 -16.35 7.03
N LEU A 81 5.63 -16.47 7.54
CA LEU A 81 6.86 -16.48 6.74
C LEU A 81 7.38 -17.88 6.41
N LYS A 82 6.58 -18.95 6.62
CA LYS A 82 6.95 -20.33 6.24
C LYS A 82 7.09 -20.50 4.74
N SER A 83 6.14 -19.96 3.97
CA SER A 83 6.16 -20.04 2.52
C SER A 83 7.02 -18.94 1.91
N SER A 84 7.81 -19.28 0.90
CA SER A 84 8.50 -18.29 0.08
C SER A 84 7.54 -17.78 -0.99
N ASN A 85 6.56 -16.96 -0.60
CA ASN A 85 5.82 -16.18 -1.61
C ASN A 85 6.74 -15.04 -2.09
N SER A 86 7.02 -15.04 -3.39
CA SER A 86 7.83 -14.02 -4.05
C SER A 86 7.00 -12.89 -4.66
N ASP A 87 5.68 -13.05 -4.73
CA ASP A 87 4.73 -12.10 -5.31
C ASP A 87 4.83 -10.73 -4.64
N ILE A 88 4.50 -9.73 -5.43
CA ILE A 88 4.41 -8.33 -5.06
C ILE A 88 2.93 -8.05 -4.78
N TYR A 89 2.65 -7.52 -3.59
CA TYR A 89 1.34 -7.01 -3.25
C TYR A 89 1.41 -5.49 -3.30
N SER A 90 0.49 -4.88 -4.02
CA SER A 90 0.47 -3.44 -4.27
C SER A 90 -0.90 -2.86 -3.99
N MET A 91 -0.90 -1.57 -3.68
CA MET A 91 -2.10 -0.73 -3.72
C MET A 91 -1.79 0.39 -4.72
N VAL A 92 -2.57 0.46 -5.80
CA VAL A 92 -2.50 1.55 -6.78
C VAL A 92 -3.53 2.61 -6.40
N VAL A 93 -3.05 3.83 -6.20
CA VAL A 93 -3.88 5.04 -6.06
C VAL A 93 -4.14 5.59 -7.45
N ALA A 94 -5.39 5.51 -7.91
CA ALA A 94 -5.77 5.91 -9.26
C ALA A 94 -6.29 7.35 -9.24
N ASP A 95 -5.36 8.30 -9.33
CA ASP A 95 -5.65 9.73 -9.37
C ASP A 95 -6.29 10.13 -10.70
N LEU A 96 -7.06 11.22 -10.69
CA LEU A 96 -7.47 11.86 -11.92
C LEU A 96 -6.27 12.55 -12.61
N PRO A 97 -6.18 12.49 -13.95
CA PRO A 97 -5.24 13.29 -14.70
C PRO A 97 -5.47 14.77 -14.43
N LYS A 98 -4.40 15.51 -14.11
CA LYS A 98 -4.47 16.92 -13.68
C LYS A 98 -5.04 17.87 -14.74
N ASP A 99 -4.95 17.48 -16.01
CA ASP A 99 -5.39 18.25 -17.17
C ASP A 99 -6.83 17.93 -17.61
N ILE A 100 -7.53 17.02 -16.92
CA ILE A 100 -8.93 16.66 -17.22
C ILE A 100 -9.82 17.09 -16.04
N PRO A 101 -10.69 18.10 -16.22
CA PRO A 101 -11.70 18.45 -15.23
C PRO A 101 -12.64 17.28 -14.95
N ALA A 102 -12.95 17.04 -13.67
CA ALA A 102 -13.83 15.94 -13.27
C ALA A 102 -15.25 16.04 -13.86
N ASP A 103 -15.69 17.24 -14.25
CA ASP A 103 -16.97 17.48 -14.91
C ASP A 103 -16.99 17.08 -16.38
N ASP A 104 -15.82 16.92 -17.02
CA ASP A 104 -15.70 16.48 -18.42
C ASP A 104 -15.69 14.94 -18.55
N ILE A 105 -15.63 14.24 -17.41
CA ILE A 105 -15.67 12.78 -17.34
C ILE A 105 -17.13 12.32 -17.31
N GLU A 106 -17.52 11.50 -18.29
CA GLU A 106 -18.80 10.81 -18.33
C GLU A 106 -18.80 9.60 -17.40
N ALA A 107 -17.77 8.75 -17.52
CA ALA A 107 -17.62 7.52 -16.74
C ALA A 107 -16.15 7.08 -16.62
N ILE A 108 -15.90 6.16 -15.70
CA ILE A 108 -14.63 5.45 -15.57
C ILE A 108 -14.84 4.02 -16.07
N ASP A 109 -13.98 3.55 -16.98
CA ASP A 109 -13.94 2.17 -17.44
C ASP A 109 -13.19 1.30 -16.42
N TYR A 110 -13.90 0.93 -15.36
CA TYR A 110 -13.36 0.10 -14.29
C TYR A 110 -13.00 -1.31 -14.75
N GLU A 111 -13.68 -1.85 -15.76
CA GLU A 111 -13.38 -3.18 -16.28
C GLU A 111 -12.01 -3.17 -16.97
N ARG A 112 -11.77 -2.19 -17.84
CA ARG A 112 -10.46 -1.99 -18.47
C ARG A 112 -9.36 -1.70 -17.45
N PHE A 113 -9.66 -0.91 -16.41
CA PHE A 113 -8.71 -0.61 -15.34
C PHE A 113 -8.30 -1.87 -14.58
N GLN A 114 -9.26 -2.71 -14.17
CA GLN A 114 -8.94 -3.96 -13.46
C GLN A 114 -8.23 -4.98 -14.35
N ALA A 115 -8.55 -5.00 -15.66
CA ALA A 115 -7.89 -5.89 -16.62
C ALA A 115 -6.39 -5.61 -16.82
N HIS A 116 -5.89 -4.46 -16.36
CA HIS A 116 -4.44 -4.15 -16.37
C HIS A 116 -3.65 -5.00 -15.37
N PHE A 117 -4.30 -5.48 -14.30
CA PHE A 117 -3.63 -6.20 -13.21
C PHE A 117 -3.67 -7.71 -13.45
N GLU A 118 -2.55 -8.39 -13.15
CA GLU A 118 -2.46 -9.86 -13.25
C GLU A 118 -3.48 -10.56 -12.34
N ASP A 119 -3.58 -10.12 -11.08
CA ASP A 119 -4.53 -10.65 -10.10
C ASP A 119 -5.10 -9.50 -9.24
N PRO A 120 -6.19 -8.87 -9.70
CA PRO A 120 -6.86 -7.81 -8.94
C PRO A 120 -7.58 -8.41 -7.72
N LEU A 121 -7.22 -7.93 -6.53
CA LEU A 121 -7.76 -8.44 -5.26
C LEU A 121 -9.00 -7.67 -4.80
N GLU A 122 -8.93 -6.34 -4.77
CA GLU A 122 -10.05 -5.49 -4.38
C GLU A 122 -9.99 -4.13 -5.07
N LEU A 123 -11.14 -3.69 -5.56
CA LEU A 123 -11.34 -2.35 -6.11
C LEU A 123 -12.24 -1.54 -5.17
N ARG A 124 -11.71 -0.43 -4.67
CA ARG A 124 -12.48 0.55 -3.90
C ARG A 124 -12.70 1.78 -4.74
N LYS A 125 -13.92 1.93 -5.25
CA LYS A 125 -14.34 3.10 -6.04
C LYS A 125 -14.46 4.30 -5.11
N ILE A 126 -13.92 5.44 -5.56
CA ILE A 126 -13.95 6.70 -4.82
C ILE A 126 -14.72 7.74 -5.63
N ASP A 127 -15.42 8.62 -4.92
CA ASP A 127 -16.03 9.80 -5.53
C ASP A 127 -14.93 10.77 -5.99
N TYR A 128 -14.51 10.61 -7.24
CA TYR A 128 -13.45 11.38 -7.86
C TYR A 128 -13.77 12.87 -7.99
N LYS A 129 -15.05 13.25 -8.01
CA LYS A 129 -15.45 14.67 -8.06
C LYS A 129 -15.15 15.38 -6.74
N LYS A 130 -15.16 14.64 -5.64
CA LYS A 130 -14.86 15.17 -4.30
C LYS A 130 -13.39 15.03 -3.93
N HIS A 131 -12.74 13.95 -4.35
CA HIS A 131 -11.43 13.57 -3.83
C HIS A 131 -10.30 13.62 -4.87
N GLY A 132 -10.59 13.78 -6.16
CA GLY A 132 -9.57 13.77 -7.23
C GLY A 132 -8.96 12.39 -7.50
N VAL A 133 -9.50 11.33 -6.88
CA VAL A 133 -9.08 9.93 -7.01
C VAL A 133 -10.29 9.12 -7.40
N PHE A 134 -10.20 8.25 -8.41
CA PHE A 134 -11.34 7.42 -8.84
C PHE A 134 -11.33 6.01 -8.24
N ALA A 135 -10.16 5.49 -7.85
CA ALA A 135 -10.10 4.19 -7.20
C ALA A 135 -8.83 3.96 -6.37
N PHE A 136 -8.94 3.04 -5.41
CA PHE A 136 -7.81 2.24 -4.92
C PHE A 136 -7.94 0.83 -5.44
N GLN A 137 -6.89 0.30 -6.08
CA GLN A 137 -6.82 -1.09 -6.53
C GLN A 137 -5.74 -1.83 -5.77
N TYR A 138 -6.15 -2.86 -5.03
CA TYR A 138 -5.21 -3.82 -4.44
C TYR A 138 -4.96 -4.95 -5.42
N ALA A 139 -3.71 -5.27 -5.68
CA ALA A 139 -3.37 -6.31 -6.65
C ALA A 139 -2.23 -7.19 -6.13
N ARG A 140 -2.29 -8.46 -6.49
CA ARG A 140 -1.15 -9.37 -6.43
C ARG A 140 -0.53 -9.42 -7.82
N THR A 141 0.79 -9.36 -7.87
CA THR A 141 1.54 -9.43 -9.12
C THR A 141 2.75 -10.29 -8.88
N SER A 142 2.90 -11.33 -9.68
CA SER A 142 4.08 -12.17 -9.66
C SER A 142 5.32 -11.36 -10.04
N ARG A 143 6.50 -11.80 -9.61
CA ARG A 143 7.76 -11.10 -9.98
C ARG A 143 8.00 -11.04 -11.48
N HIS A 144 7.52 -12.03 -12.24
CA HIS A 144 7.71 -12.08 -13.68
C HIS A 144 6.87 -11.02 -14.42
N ASN A 145 5.75 -10.60 -13.83
CA ASN A 145 4.87 -9.57 -14.38
C ASN A 145 5.02 -8.21 -13.67
N GLN A 146 6.13 -7.98 -12.95
CA GLN A 146 6.41 -6.70 -12.28
C GLN A 146 6.26 -5.49 -13.23
N LYS A 147 6.54 -5.68 -14.53
CA LYS A 147 6.39 -4.64 -15.54
C LYS A 147 4.97 -4.03 -15.57
N LEU A 148 3.92 -4.80 -15.27
CA LEU A 148 2.54 -4.26 -15.19
C LEU A 148 2.44 -3.13 -14.15
N LEU A 149 3.17 -3.25 -13.03
CA LEU A 149 3.23 -2.22 -11.99
C LEU A 149 4.06 -1.00 -12.42
N GLU A 150 5.10 -1.20 -13.22
CA GLU A 150 5.89 -0.11 -13.79
C GLU A 150 5.09 0.66 -14.85
N ASP A 151 4.35 -0.07 -15.69
CA ASP A 151 3.49 0.50 -16.74
C ASP A 151 2.35 1.33 -16.11
N ILE A 152 1.67 0.84 -15.07
CA ILE A 152 0.60 1.62 -14.39
C ILE A 152 1.16 2.81 -13.62
N LEU A 153 2.37 2.71 -13.06
CA LEU A 153 3.03 3.81 -12.37
C LEU A 153 3.41 4.96 -13.32
N GLN A 154 3.66 4.65 -14.60
CA GLN A 154 3.99 5.62 -15.64
C GLN A 154 2.77 6.11 -16.45
N SER A 155 1.64 5.41 -16.34
CA SER A 155 0.38 5.80 -16.98
C SER A 155 -0.15 7.11 -16.41
N ASP A 156 -0.73 7.94 -17.28
CA ASP A 156 -1.49 9.12 -16.86
C ASP A 156 -2.97 8.81 -16.62
N LEU A 157 -3.37 7.53 -16.71
CA LEU A 157 -4.67 6.94 -16.41
C LEU A 157 -5.82 7.38 -17.33
N LYS A 158 -5.53 8.16 -18.38
CA LYS A 158 -6.54 8.67 -19.31
C LYS A 158 -7.22 7.57 -20.12
N GLU A 159 -6.53 6.47 -20.36
CA GLU A 159 -7.05 5.31 -21.08
C GLU A 159 -8.23 4.62 -20.39
N PHE A 160 -8.47 4.93 -19.11
CA PHE A 160 -9.58 4.41 -18.32
C PHE A 160 -10.73 5.42 -18.18
N LEU A 161 -10.62 6.61 -18.77
CA LEU A 161 -11.65 7.64 -18.70
C LEU A 161 -12.50 7.65 -19.96
N ILE A 162 -13.82 7.75 -19.78
CA ILE A 162 -14.77 8.04 -20.85
C ILE A 162 -15.14 9.52 -20.71
N LEU A 163 -14.75 10.32 -21.69
CA LEU A 163 -15.00 11.76 -21.73
C LEU A 163 -16.30 12.06 -22.49
N LYS A 164 -16.93 13.18 -22.14
CA LYS A 164 -18.14 13.70 -22.79
C LYS A 164 -17.89 14.22 -24.21
#